data_AF-I2FT74-F1
#
_entry.id   AF-I2FT74-F1
#
_cell.length_a   1.000
_cell.length_b   1.000
_cell.length_c   1.000
_cell.angle_alpha   90.00
_cell.angle_beta   90.00
_cell.angle_gamma   90.00
#
_symmetry.space_group_name_H-M   'P 1'
#
loop_
_entity.id
_entity.type
_entity.pdbx_description
1 polymer ?
#
loop_
_entity_poly.entity_id
_entity_poly.type
_entity_poly.pdbx_seq_one_letter_code
_entity_poly.pdbx_strand_id
1 'polypeptide(L)'
;MAVTNEQFLAELRKLFEQSTSNHSVYITSKKAPASAARDDDVDMTPSSSSGLSDAILFRATNGVSGSGKVKISTLVAASKLASFQSAYLPLLRTQLSAGLKKRDKAKERKMDKAREQSRKKLVQVVDGKEKVITNKIGSKRGAGRRKRQRALKKGLALRKEKAKEAKRKLQSAKAA
;
A
#
# COMPACT_ATOMS: atom_id res chain seq x y z
N MET A 1 -24.35 12.06 -10.15
CA MET A 1 -24.26 13.49 -10.49
C MET A 1 -22.86 13.77 -10.99
N ALA A 2 -22.73 14.39 -12.17
CA ALA A 2 -21.46 14.93 -12.64
C ALA A 2 -21.30 16.33 -12.03
N VAL A 3 -20.14 16.60 -11.44
CA VAL A 3 -19.88 17.85 -10.71
C VAL A 3 -18.54 18.45 -11.17
N THR A 4 -18.24 19.69 -10.76
CA THR A 4 -16.92 20.28 -11.03
C THR A 4 -15.85 19.68 -10.11
N ASN A 5 -14.58 19.84 -10.46
CA ASN A 5 -13.46 19.27 -9.69
C ASN A 5 -13.44 19.77 -8.24
N GLU A 6 -13.75 21.04 -8.01
CA GLU A 6 -13.78 21.65 -6.67
C GLU A 6 -14.99 21.17 -5.87
N GLN A 7 -16.16 21.12 -6.51
CA GLN A 7 -17.39 20.62 -5.90
C GLN A 7 -17.23 19.16 -5.47
N PHE A 8 -16.57 18.33 -6.27
CA PHE A 8 -16.28 16.94 -5.90
C PHE A 8 -15.46 16.81 -4.64
N LEU A 9 -14.45 17.66 -4.45
CA LEU A 9 -13.64 17.62 -3.24
C LEU A 9 -14.46 18.04 -2.01
N ALA A 10 -15.35 19.02 -2.15
CA ALA A 10 -16.26 19.44 -1.09
C ALA A 10 -17.28 18.34 -0.74
N GLU A 11 -17.94 17.76 -1.75
CA GLU A 11 -18.89 16.65 -1.55
C GLU A 11 -18.20 15.40 -1.01
N LEU A 12 -16.97 15.11 -1.44
CA LEU A 12 -16.19 14.00 -0.92
C LEU A 12 -15.89 14.16 0.57
N ARG A 13 -15.56 15.38 1.03
CA ARG A 13 -15.41 15.65 2.47
C ARG A 13 -16.70 15.38 3.24
N LYS A 14 -17.83 15.89 2.74
CA LYS A 14 -19.15 15.67 3.32
C LYS A 14 -19.50 14.17 3.40
N LEU A 15 -19.18 13.41 2.35
CA LEU A 15 -19.38 11.96 2.34
C LEU A 15 -18.56 11.25 3.42
N PHE A 16 -17.30 11.63 3.61
CA PHE A 16 -16.46 11.07 4.68
C PHE A 16 -17.02 11.38 6.07
N GLU A 17 -17.42 12.63 6.32
CA GLU A 17 -17.99 13.05 7.60
C GLU A 17 -19.29 12.29 7.93
N GLN A 18 -20.18 12.16 6.95
CA GLN A 18 -21.45 11.44 7.10
C GLN A 18 -21.27 9.92 7.28
N SER A 19 -20.22 9.35 6.70
CA SER A 19 -19.96 7.90 6.72
C SER A 19 -18.98 7.48 7.82
N THR A 20 -18.72 8.35 8.80
CA THR A 20 -17.79 8.06 9.91
C THR A 20 -18.30 6.98 10.85
N SER A 21 -19.61 6.97 11.13
CA SER A 21 -20.25 6.03 12.06
C SER A 21 -20.73 4.76 11.36
N ASN A 22 -21.34 4.89 10.18
CA ASN A 22 -21.96 3.81 9.43
C ASN A 22 -21.57 3.88 7.95
N HIS A 23 -21.42 2.71 7.34
CA HIS A 23 -21.11 2.50 5.91
C HIS A 23 -19.65 2.76 5.50
N SER A 24 -19.37 2.54 4.21
CA SER A 24 -18.05 2.64 3.63
C SER A 24 -18.10 3.52 2.39
N VAL A 25 -17.14 4.45 2.28
CA VAL A 25 -17.01 5.30 1.10
C VAL A 25 -16.18 4.56 0.05
N TYR A 26 -16.75 4.34 -1.13
CA TYR A 26 -16.04 3.74 -2.26
C TYR A 26 -15.59 4.84 -3.20
N ILE A 27 -14.30 4.87 -3.50
CA ILE A 27 -13.72 5.77 -4.49
C ILE A 27 -13.08 4.94 -5.59
N THR A 28 -13.37 5.29 -6.84
CA THR A 28 -12.79 4.64 -8.02
C THR A 28 -12.19 5.70 -8.94
N SER A 29 -10.99 5.43 -9.44
CA SER A 29 -10.33 6.19 -10.51
C SER A 29 -10.15 5.27 -11.71
N LYS A 30 -10.65 5.69 -12.87
CA LYS A 30 -10.54 4.93 -14.13
C LYS A 30 -10.18 5.87 -15.26
N LYS A 31 -9.51 5.38 -16.31
CA LYS A 31 -9.36 6.16 -17.55
C LYS A 31 -10.77 6.49 -18.08
N ALA A 32 -10.97 7.75 -18.47
CA ALA A 32 -12.26 8.18 -19.00
C ALA A 32 -12.55 7.41 -20.30
N PRO A 33 -13.76 6.86 -20.48
CA PRO A 33 -14.14 6.23 -21.74
C PRO A 33 -14.21 7.30 -22.83
N ALA A 34 -13.90 6.95 -24.08
CA ALA A 34 -13.93 7.86 -25.22
C ALA A 34 -15.30 8.54 -25.43
N SER A 35 -16.39 7.95 -24.92
CA SER A 35 -17.73 8.52 -24.92
C SER A 35 -17.93 9.65 -23.91
N ALA A 36 -17.17 9.72 -22.81
CA ALA A 36 -17.25 10.82 -21.84
C ALA A 36 -16.48 12.08 -22.28
N ALA A 37 -15.69 11.97 -23.36
CA ALA A 37 -15.04 13.09 -24.03
C ALA A 37 -15.95 13.74 -25.10
N ARG A 38 -17.20 13.29 -25.23
CA ARG A 38 -18.15 13.67 -26.30
C ARG A 38 -19.35 14.48 -25.80
N ASP A 39 -19.50 14.70 -24.49
CA ASP A 39 -20.56 15.56 -23.94
C ASP A 39 -20.06 17.00 -23.83
N ASP A 40 -20.00 17.65 -25.00
CA ASP A 40 -20.37 19.05 -25.21
C ASP A 40 -20.69 19.14 -26.72
N ASP A 41 -21.80 19.80 -27.03
CA ASP A 41 -22.34 20.24 -28.33
C ASP A 41 -21.66 19.76 -29.63
N VAL A 42 -22.46 19.22 -30.55
CA VAL A 42 -22.00 18.64 -31.82
C VAL A 42 -21.51 19.73 -32.78
N ASP A 43 -20.26 20.18 -32.63
CA ASP A 43 -19.53 20.83 -33.72
C ASP A 43 -18.58 19.81 -34.37
N MET A 44 -19.01 19.34 -35.53
CA MET A 44 -18.23 18.51 -36.45
C MET A 44 -17.08 19.33 -37.06
N THR A 45 -16.03 19.58 -36.29
CA THR A 45 -14.75 20.03 -36.84
C THR A 45 -13.60 19.22 -36.21
N PRO A 46 -12.77 18.51 -37.00
CA PRO A 46 -11.67 17.73 -36.48
C PRO A 46 -10.46 18.66 -36.27
N SER A 47 -10.57 19.62 -35.36
CA SER A 47 -9.44 20.45 -34.96
C SER A 47 -8.91 20.00 -33.60
N SER A 48 -7.91 19.11 -33.62
CA SER A 48 -6.86 18.97 -32.60
C SER A 48 -7.27 18.97 -31.11
N SER A 49 -8.32 18.25 -30.70
CA SER A 49 -8.68 18.11 -29.27
C SER A 49 -7.95 16.96 -28.57
N SER A 50 -6.61 16.99 -28.58
CA SER A 50 -5.75 16.02 -27.87
C SER A 50 -5.80 16.12 -26.33
N GLY A 51 -6.59 17.05 -25.77
CA GLY A 51 -6.69 17.27 -24.32
C GLY A 51 -7.65 16.35 -23.56
N LEU A 52 -8.65 15.77 -24.25
CA LEU A 52 -9.67 14.89 -23.63
C LEU A 52 -9.34 13.40 -23.75
N SER A 53 -8.38 13.02 -24.61
CA SER A 53 -8.00 11.61 -24.84
C SER A 53 -7.39 10.94 -23.60
N ASP A 54 -6.78 11.73 -22.71
CA ASP A 54 -6.15 11.27 -21.48
C ASP A 54 -6.76 11.91 -20.23
N ALA A 55 -8.09 11.93 -20.17
CA ALA A 55 -8.80 12.26 -18.94
C ALA A 55 -8.98 11.05 -18.02
N ILE A 56 -9.06 11.32 -16.72
CA ILE A 56 -9.33 10.34 -15.66
C ILE A 56 -10.71 10.64 -15.05
N LEU A 57 -11.54 9.61 -14.96
CA LEU A 57 -12.84 9.65 -14.33
C LEU A 57 -12.73 9.20 -12.87
N PHE A 58 -13.07 10.11 -11.97
CA PHE A 58 -13.22 9.82 -10.55
C PHE A 58 -14.69 9.62 -10.22
N ARG A 59 -14.99 8.60 -9.40
CA ARG A 59 -16.34 8.36 -8.87
C ARG A 59 -16.25 8.07 -7.39
N ALA A 60 -17.17 8.62 -6.61
CA ALA A 60 -17.31 8.32 -5.20
C ALA A 60 -18.77 8.02 -4.81
N THR A 61 -18.96 7.14 -3.83
CA THR A 61 -20.28 6.77 -3.30
C THR A 61 -20.22 6.37 -1.84
N ASN A 62 -21.30 6.61 -1.08
CA ASN A 62 -21.44 6.26 0.33
C ASN A 62 -21.72 4.77 0.61
N GLY A 63 -21.76 3.92 -0.42
CA GLY A 63 -21.93 2.47 -0.23
C GLY A 63 -23.31 2.02 0.23
N VAL A 64 -24.27 2.95 0.35
CA VAL A 64 -25.66 2.68 0.72
C VAL A 64 -26.43 2.13 -0.49
N SER A 65 -27.36 1.21 -0.23
CA SER A 65 -28.32 0.70 -1.22
C SER A 65 -29.67 1.41 -1.07
N GLY A 66 -30.38 1.67 -2.17
CA GLY A 66 -31.70 2.32 -2.15
C GLY A 66 -31.65 3.86 -2.26
N SER A 67 -32.63 4.54 -1.64
CA SER A 67 -32.91 5.97 -1.82
C SER A 67 -31.85 6.92 -1.23
N GLY A 68 -31.05 6.46 -0.27
CA GLY A 68 -29.97 7.24 0.35
C GLY A 68 -28.64 7.18 -0.41
N LYS A 69 -28.60 6.58 -1.60
CA LYS A 69 -27.34 6.37 -2.34
C LYS A 69 -26.87 7.65 -3.02
N VAL A 70 -25.76 8.19 -2.53
CA VAL A 70 -25.09 9.34 -3.15
C VAL A 70 -24.04 8.82 -4.13
N LYS A 71 -24.06 9.33 -5.37
CA LYS A 71 -23.08 9.03 -6.42
C LYS A 71 -22.58 10.33 -7.04
N ILE A 72 -21.32 10.62 -6.83
CA ILE A 72 -20.66 11.81 -7.36
C ILE A 72 -19.56 11.39 -8.34
N SER A 73 -19.36 12.14 -9.40
CA SER A 73 -18.33 11.85 -10.40
C SER A 73 -17.77 13.10 -11.04
N THR A 74 -16.48 13.07 -11.37
CA THR A 74 -15.77 14.14 -12.08
C THR A 74 -14.83 13.60 -13.13
N LEU A 75 -14.64 14.40 -14.17
CA LEU A 75 -13.69 14.13 -15.24
C LEU A 75 -12.52 15.12 -15.10
N VAL A 76 -11.34 14.58 -14.85
CA VAL A 76 -10.11 15.36 -14.66
C VAL A 76 -9.22 15.16 -15.87
N ALA A 77 -9.05 16.22 -16.66
CA ALA A 77 -8.08 16.22 -17.76
C ALA A 77 -6.64 16.10 -17.24
N ALA A 78 -5.73 15.51 -18.02
CA ALA A 78 -4.33 15.34 -17.66
C ALA A 78 -3.65 16.65 -17.22
N SER A 79 -3.99 17.77 -17.86
CA SER A 79 -3.43 19.10 -17.56
C SER A 79 -3.74 19.59 -16.13
N LYS A 80 -4.91 19.25 -15.60
CA LYS A 80 -5.36 19.67 -14.25
C LYS A 80 -5.13 18.59 -13.19
N LEU A 81 -4.59 17.43 -13.57
CA LEU A 81 -4.44 16.28 -12.69
C LEU A 81 -3.51 16.56 -11.50
N ALA A 82 -2.37 17.22 -11.73
CA ALA A 82 -1.41 17.52 -10.67
C ALA A 82 -2.01 18.43 -9.60
N SER A 83 -2.72 19.49 -10.02
CA SER A 83 -3.44 20.39 -9.12
C SER A 83 -4.54 19.64 -8.36
N PHE A 84 -5.35 18.83 -9.05
CA PHE A 84 -6.38 18.03 -8.40
C PHE A 84 -5.80 17.06 -7.35
N GLN A 85 -4.69 16.38 -7.66
CA GLN A 85 -4.00 15.48 -6.73
C GLN A 85 -3.45 16.20 -5.49
N SER A 86 -2.94 17.43 -5.66
CA SER A 86 -2.45 18.23 -4.53
C SER A 86 -3.53 18.56 -3.50
N ALA A 87 -4.79 18.70 -3.91
CA ALA A 87 -5.92 18.93 -3.00
C ALA A 87 -6.57 17.61 -2.53
N TYR A 88 -6.64 16.61 -3.41
CA TYR A 88 -7.27 15.31 -3.15
C TYR A 88 -6.46 14.44 -2.16
N LEU A 89 -5.14 14.35 -2.30
CA LEU A 89 -4.32 13.48 -1.46
C LEU A 89 -4.26 13.92 0.01
N PRO A 90 -4.10 15.21 0.35
CA PRO A 90 -4.20 15.66 1.73
C PRO A 90 -5.57 15.38 2.35
N LEU A 91 -6.65 15.61 1.60
CA LEU A 91 -8.03 15.30 2.04
C LEU A 91 -8.16 13.82 2.41
N LEU A 92 -7.69 12.90 1.56
CA LEU A 92 -7.71 11.48 1.90
C LEU A 92 -6.89 11.17 3.15
N ARG A 93 -5.68 11.74 3.26
CA ARG A 93 -4.81 11.52 4.42
C ARG A 93 -5.46 11.99 5.70
N THR A 94 -6.06 13.17 5.73
CA THR A 94 -6.71 13.70 6.94
C THR A 94 -7.88 12.80 7.36
N GLN A 95 -8.79 12.50 6.43
CA GLN A 95 -9.99 11.72 6.74
C GLN A 95 -9.67 10.26 7.13
N LEU A 96 -8.75 9.60 6.43
CA LEU A 96 -8.36 8.22 6.75
C LEU A 96 -7.55 8.11 8.05
N SER A 97 -6.74 9.13 8.38
CA SER A 97 -5.92 9.12 9.60
C SER A 97 -6.73 9.12 10.89
N ALA A 98 -7.96 9.64 10.85
CA ALA A 98 -8.87 9.64 12.00
C ALA A 98 -9.44 8.24 12.30
N GLY A 99 -9.73 7.44 11.26
CA GLY A 99 -10.36 6.12 11.41
C GLY A 99 -9.38 4.95 11.59
N LEU A 100 -8.10 5.12 11.23
CA LEU A 100 -7.09 4.06 11.30
C LEU A 100 -6.38 4.03 12.66
N LYS A 101 -6.16 2.81 13.19
CA LYS A 101 -5.35 2.64 14.40
C LYS A 101 -3.94 3.16 14.16
N LYS A 102 -3.41 3.91 15.12
CA LYS A 102 -2.03 4.38 15.10
C LYS A 102 -1.08 3.19 15.02
N ARG A 103 -0.02 3.33 14.23
CA ARG A 103 1.03 2.31 14.13
C ARG A 103 1.77 2.22 15.47
N ASP A 104 1.69 1.05 16.12
CA ASP A 104 2.41 0.75 17.36
C ASP A 104 3.91 0.56 17.11
N LYS A 105 4.63 1.65 16.85
CA LYS A 105 6.09 1.65 16.65
C LYS A 105 6.84 0.99 17.82
N ALA A 106 6.31 1.08 19.03
CA ALA A 106 6.88 0.43 20.21
C ALA A 106 6.78 -1.12 20.13
N LYS A 107 5.63 -1.65 19.69
CA LYS A 107 5.44 -3.10 19.52
C LYS A 107 6.33 -3.62 18.41
N GLU A 108 6.40 -2.90 17.29
CA GLU A 108 7.27 -3.25 16.16
C GLU A 108 8.75 -3.26 16.56
N ARG A 109 9.24 -2.20 17.20
CA ARG A 109 10.62 -2.14 17.73
C ARG A 109 10.92 -3.26 18.71
N LYS A 110 9.96 -3.64 19.57
CA LYS A 110 10.12 -4.79 20.49
C LYS A 110 10.23 -6.11 19.73
N MET A 111 9.39 -6.31 18.71
CA MET A 111 9.45 -7.51 17.86
C MET A 111 10.77 -7.59 17.09
N ASP A 112 11.26 -6.48 16.56
CA ASP A 112 12.52 -6.45 15.81
C ASP A 112 13.72 -6.66 16.71
N LYS A 113 13.78 -6.01 17.88
CA LYS A 113 14.80 -6.31 18.91
C LYS A 113 14.79 -7.77 19.33
N ALA A 114 13.61 -8.36 19.53
CA ALA A 114 13.49 -9.79 19.87
C ALA A 114 13.98 -10.70 18.73
N ARG A 115 13.68 -10.35 17.47
CA ARG A 115 14.19 -11.06 16.29
C ARG A 115 15.70 -10.97 16.21
N GLU A 116 16.28 -9.77 16.36
CA GLU A 116 17.73 -9.56 16.37
C GLU A 116 18.42 -10.34 17.49
N GLN A 117 17.91 -10.26 18.72
CA GLN A 117 18.43 -11.05 19.83
C GLN A 117 18.33 -12.55 19.55
N SER A 118 17.24 -13.02 18.95
CA SER A 118 17.10 -14.43 18.58
C SER A 118 18.09 -14.85 17.48
N ARG A 119 18.42 -13.93 16.56
CA ARG A 119 19.43 -14.15 15.51
C ARG A 119 20.84 -14.17 16.11
N LYS A 120 21.18 -13.23 17.00
CA LYS A 120 22.45 -13.18 17.73
C LYS A 120 22.67 -14.45 18.58
N LYS A 121 21.62 -15.00 19.20
CA LYS A 121 21.72 -16.28 19.94
C LYS A 121 22.05 -17.50 19.06
N LEU A 122 21.77 -17.42 17.76
CA LEU A 122 22.01 -18.50 16.80
C LEU A 122 23.29 -18.28 15.98
N VAL A 123 23.82 -17.06 15.95
CA VAL A 123 24.97 -16.66 15.13
C VAL A 123 26.10 -16.24 16.07
N GLN A 124 27.18 -17.01 16.09
CA GLN A 124 28.41 -16.62 16.77
C GLN A 124 29.44 -16.24 15.71
N VAL A 125 30.17 -15.16 15.94
CA VAL A 125 31.34 -14.83 15.12
C VAL A 125 32.47 -15.73 15.58
N VAL A 126 32.96 -16.57 14.67
CA VAL A 126 34.14 -17.41 14.88
C VAL A 126 35.06 -17.14 13.70
N ASP A 127 36.28 -16.67 13.99
CA ASP A 127 37.31 -16.34 12.99
C ASP A 127 36.86 -15.25 12.00
N GLY A 128 36.19 -14.19 12.50
CA GLY A 128 35.66 -13.10 11.68
C GLY A 128 34.46 -13.47 10.78
N LYS A 129 34.01 -14.73 10.80
CA LYS A 129 32.87 -15.22 10.00
C LYS A 129 31.67 -15.54 10.89
N GLU A 130 30.49 -15.06 10.49
CA GLU A 130 29.23 -15.39 11.15
C GLU A 130 28.85 -16.87 10.96
N LYS A 131 29.11 -17.73 11.95
CA LYS A 131 28.74 -19.15 11.93
C LYS A 131 27.42 -19.35 12.70
N VAL A 132 26.48 -20.08 12.09
CA VAL A 132 25.21 -20.45 12.74
C VAL A 132 25.44 -21.68 13.62
N ILE A 133 25.38 -21.51 14.94
CA ILE A 133 25.63 -22.56 15.93
C ILE A 133 24.31 -23.12 16.43
N THR A 134 23.87 -24.21 15.80
CA THR A 134 22.68 -24.96 16.22
C THR A 134 23.01 -26.17 17.09
N ASN A 135 24.26 -26.63 17.06
CA ASN A 135 24.69 -27.86 17.70
C ASN A 135 24.92 -27.74 19.21
N LYS A 136 25.16 -26.53 19.73
CA LYS A 136 25.31 -26.23 21.16
C LYS A 136 23.97 -25.91 21.86
N ILE A 137 22.85 -25.87 21.12
CA ILE A 137 21.54 -25.48 21.66
C ILE A 137 20.69 -26.73 21.91
N GLY A 138 20.53 -27.07 23.20
CA GLY A 138 19.69 -28.19 23.64
C GLY A 138 20.32 -29.57 23.40
N SER A 139 19.78 -30.59 24.07
CA SER A 139 20.24 -31.97 23.96
C SER A 139 19.87 -32.62 22.62
N LYS A 140 20.59 -33.68 22.23
CA LYS A 140 20.27 -34.46 21.02
C LYS A 140 18.99 -35.31 21.21
N ARG A 141 18.74 -35.82 22.42
CA ARG A 141 17.63 -36.71 22.81
C ARG A 141 17.07 -36.26 24.16
N GLY A 142 15.82 -36.61 24.45
CA GLY A 142 15.17 -36.28 25.74
C GLY A 142 14.87 -34.79 25.93
N ALA A 143 14.87 -34.34 27.19
CA ALA A 143 14.57 -32.97 27.56
C ALA A 143 15.54 -31.98 26.87
N GLY A 144 15.01 -31.09 26.03
CA GLY A 144 15.80 -30.15 25.22
C GLY A 144 15.87 -30.47 23.72
N ARG A 145 15.46 -31.67 23.28
CA ARG A 145 15.42 -32.05 21.85
C ARG A 145 14.58 -31.10 21.00
N ARG A 146 13.40 -30.69 21.49
CA ARG A 146 12.50 -29.77 20.77
C ARG A 146 13.13 -28.38 20.59
N LYS A 147 13.92 -27.92 21.57
CA LYS A 147 14.70 -26.67 21.50
C LYS A 147 15.78 -26.77 20.40
N ARG A 148 16.48 -27.90 20.32
CA ARG A 148 17.48 -28.18 19.28
C ARG A 148 16.86 -28.24 17.88
N GLN A 149 15.73 -28.92 17.71
CA GLN A 149 15.02 -28.97 16.41
C GLN A 149 14.58 -27.58 15.93
N ARG A 150 14.05 -26.74 16.83
CA ARG A 150 13.70 -25.35 16.51
C ARG A 150 14.92 -24.53 16.09
N ALA A 151 16.05 -24.69 16.78
CA ALA A 151 17.31 -24.04 16.42
C ALA A 151 17.82 -24.49 15.04
N LEU A 152 17.77 -25.79 14.74
CA LEU A 152 18.14 -26.34 13.43
C LEU A 152 17.26 -25.78 12.30
N LYS A 153 15.94 -25.79 12.47
CA LYS A 153 15.00 -25.23 11.46
C LYS A 153 15.25 -23.74 11.21
N LYS A 154 15.46 -22.96 12.29
CA LYS A 154 15.81 -21.53 12.17
C LYS A 154 17.18 -21.31 11.51
N GLY A 155 18.17 -22.13 11.85
CA GLY A 155 19.50 -22.03 11.26
C GLY A 155 19.50 -22.34 9.76
N LEU A 156 18.75 -23.35 9.33
CA LEU A 156 18.56 -23.66 7.91
C LEU A 156 17.87 -22.51 7.15
N ALA A 157 16.86 -21.87 7.75
CA ALA A 157 16.20 -20.71 7.16
C ALA A 157 17.17 -19.52 6.99
N LEU A 158 17.98 -19.22 8.01
CA LEU A 158 19.00 -18.16 7.94
C LEU A 158 20.05 -18.43 6.86
N ARG A 159 20.48 -19.68 6.69
CA ARG A 159 21.41 -20.06 5.61
C ARG A 159 20.79 -19.88 4.23
N LYS A 160 19.51 -20.25 4.06
CA LYS A 160 18.77 -20.04 2.81
C LYS A 160 18.61 -18.56 2.46
N GLU A 161 18.28 -17.72 3.45
CA GLU A 161 18.20 -16.26 3.30
C GLU A 161 19.53 -15.67 2.83
N LYS A 162 20.64 -15.99 3.53
CA LYS A 162 21.98 -15.53 3.13
C LYS A 162 22.36 -15.95 1.71
N ALA A 163 22.04 -17.18 1.31
CA ALA A 163 22.31 -17.66 -0.05
C ALA A 163 21.49 -16.91 -1.11
N LYS A 164 20.23 -16.59 -0.83
CA LYS A 164 19.39 -15.76 -1.72
C LYS A 164 19.92 -14.33 -1.85
N GLU A 165 20.34 -13.73 -0.74
CA GLU A 165 20.91 -12.38 -0.73
C GLU A 165 22.23 -12.32 -1.52
N ALA A 166 23.11 -13.31 -1.36
CA ALA A 166 24.34 -13.41 -2.15
C ALA A 166 24.05 -13.55 -3.65
N LYS A 167 23.04 -14.36 -4.04
CA LYS A 167 22.60 -14.46 -5.44
C LYS A 167 22.08 -13.12 -5.99
N ARG A 168 21.27 -12.39 -5.21
CA ARG A 168 20.77 -11.06 -5.61
C ARG A 168 21.90 -10.06 -5.81
N LYS A 169 22.88 -10.02 -4.91
CA LYS A 169 24.06 -9.13 -5.03
C LYS A 169 24.90 -9.46 -6.26
N LEU A 170 25.09 -10.75 -6.57
CA LEU A 170 25.78 -11.17 -7.79
C LEU A 170 25.00 -10.80 -9.06
N GLN A 171 23.67 -10.87 -9.04
CA GLN A 171 22.82 -10.46 -10.16
C GLN A 171 22.84 -8.94 -10.37
N SER A 172 22.76 -8.14 -9.30
CA SER A 172 22.85 -6.69 -9.39
C SER A 172 24.23 -6.22 -9.85
N ALA A 173 25.30 -6.88 -9.43
CA ALA A 173 26.66 -6.58 -9.86
C ALA A 173 26.97 -7.03 -11.30
N LYS A 174 26.13 -7.89 -11.89
CA LYS A 174 26.21 -8.27 -13.32
C LYS A 174 25.33 -7.40 -14.23
N ALA A 175 24.39 -6.67 -13.65
CA ALA A 175 23.45 -5.80 -14.36
C ALA A 175 23.85 -4.32 -14.32
N ALA A 176 24.89 -3.98 -13.56
CA ALA A 176 25.59 -2.70 -13.56
C ALA A 176 26.90 -2.86 -14.31
#